data_AF-A0A4D4LGJ7-F1
#
_entry.id   AF-A0A4D4LGJ7-F1
#
_cell.length_a   1.000
_cell.length_b   1.000
_cell.length_c   1.000
_cell.angle_alpha   90.00
_cell.angle_beta   90.00
_cell.angle_gamma   90.00
#
_symmetry.space_group_name_H-M   'P 1'
#
loop_
_entity.id
_entity.type
_entity.pdbx_description
1 polymer ?
#
loop_
_entity_poly.entity_id
_entity_poly.type
_entity_poly.pdbx_seq_one_letter_code
_entity_poly.pdbx_strand_id
1 'polypeptide(L)'
;MEEPVVTLSLSDGHGLQWAVYPLNEDGAVTNWSHELPLNTWWHAAVVNDGRHTTMYVNGCPVARNPSTPANGLTTLGLPWLLGGYEYGGKIDQIMYGWIGDVRVVDRALPVGDFMSS
;
A
#
# COMPACT_ATOMS: atom_id res chain seq x y z
N MET A 1 13.72 -15.06 -9.33
CA MET A 1 13.57 -13.62 -9.02
C MET A 1 12.09 -13.35 -9.09
N GLU A 2 11.39 -13.64 -8.00
CA GLU A 2 9.94 -13.61 -7.90
C GLU A 2 9.59 -12.75 -6.70
N GLU A 3 9.39 -11.46 -6.94
CA GLU A 3 8.80 -10.56 -5.96
C GLU A 3 7.68 -9.75 -6.66
N PRO A 4 6.69 -9.25 -5.90
CA PRO A 4 5.47 -8.65 -6.43
C PRO A 4 5.58 -7.14 -6.70
N VAL A 5 5.11 -6.71 -7.88
CA VAL A 5 5.48 -5.41 -8.45
C VAL A 5 4.90 -4.16 -7.77
N VAL A 6 3.64 -4.17 -7.39
CA VAL A 6 3.03 -3.15 -6.52
C VAL A 6 1.73 -3.75 -5.99
N THR A 7 1.54 -3.89 -4.67
CA THR A 7 0.35 -4.57 -4.12
C THR A 7 -0.12 -3.98 -2.80
N LEU A 8 -1.34 -3.44 -2.74
CA LEU A 8 -1.99 -3.25 -1.43
C LEU A 8 -2.73 -4.55 -1.02
N SER A 9 -2.12 -5.45 -0.26
CA SER A 9 -2.72 -6.73 0.17
C SER A 9 -3.24 -6.66 1.62
N LEU A 10 -4.09 -7.60 2.04
CA LEU A 10 -4.42 -7.81 3.45
C LEU A 10 -4.07 -9.28 3.79
N SER A 11 -3.09 -9.54 4.66
CA SER A 11 -2.65 -10.93 4.95
C SER A 11 -3.52 -11.65 5.97
N ASP A 12 -3.27 -12.96 6.14
CA ASP A 12 -3.88 -13.89 7.09
C ASP A 12 -3.79 -13.43 8.57
N GLY A 13 -2.76 -12.66 8.93
CA GLY A 13 -2.85 -11.65 9.98
C GLY A 13 -3.34 -10.35 9.35
N HIS A 14 -4.56 -9.92 9.69
CA HIS A 14 -5.38 -8.89 9.02
C HIS A 14 -4.78 -7.46 8.91
N GLY A 15 -3.57 -7.31 8.41
CA GLY A 15 -2.86 -6.05 8.24
C GLY A 15 -2.80 -5.64 6.79
N LEU A 16 -2.80 -4.33 6.55
CA LEU A 16 -2.56 -3.73 5.24
C LEU A 16 -1.10 -3.97 4.84
N GLN A 17 -0.89 -4.51 3.66
CA GLN A 17 0.36 -4.58 2.95
C GLN A 17 0.30 -3.54 1.84
N TRP A 18 1.39 -2.84 1.53
CA TRP A 18 1.61 -2.06 0.32
C TRP A 18 2.96 -2.49 -0.24
N ALA A 19 3.03 -3.02 -1.45
CA ALA A 19 4.26 -3.21 -2.20
C ALA A 19 4.33 -2.17 -3.30
N VAL A 20 5.53 -1.76 -3.68
CA VAL A 20 5.77 -0.98 -4.89
C VAL A 20 7.16 -1.29 -5.43
N TYR A 21 7.38 -1.12 -6.73
CA TYR A 21 8.70 -1.06 -7.34
C TYR A 21 9.04 0.41 -7.56
N PRO A 22 9.94 0.97 -6.75
CA PRO A 22 10.46 2.31 -6.97
C PRO A 22 11.36 2.37 -8.21
N LEU A 23 11.59 3.58 -8.72
CA LEU A 23 12.49 3.78 -9.87
C LEU A 23 13.98 3.66 -9.52
N ASN A 24 14.31 3.68 -8.23
CA ASN A 24 15.68 3.70 -7.71
C ASN A 24 16.09 2.40 -7.01
N GLU A 25 15.25 1.37 -7.00
CA GLU A 25 15.50 0.10 -6.34
C GLU A 25 15.38 -1.04 -7.36
N ASP A 26 16.18 -2.09 -7.19
CA ASP A 26 16.16 -3.28 -8.08
C ASP A 26 15.04 -4.28 -7.72
N GLY A 27 14.22 -3.97 -6.71
CA GLY A 27 13.19 -4.86 -6.19
C GLY A 27 12.04 -4.13 -5.50
N ALA A 28 11.14 -4.92 -4.91
CA ALA A 28 9.97 -4.39 -4.22
C ALA A 28 10.35 -3.69 -2.91
N VAL A 29 9.73 -2.55 -2.64
CA VAL A 29 9.64 -1.97 -1.31
C VAL A 29 8.26 -2.27 -0.75
N THR A 30 8.20 -2.89 0.43
CA THR A 30 6.93 -3.26 1.07
C THR A 30 6.73 -2.54 2.40
N ASN A 31 5.51 -2.07 2.65
CA ASN A 31 5.03 -1.54 3.92
C ASN A 31 3.97 -2.51 4.46
N TRP A 32 3.98 -2.74 5.77
CA TRP A 32 3.05 -3.64 6.43
C TRP A 32 2.52 -2.98 7.71
N SER A 33 1.20 -2.90 7.86
CA SER A 33 0.56 -2.48 9.10
C SER A 33 0.63 -3.57 10.16
N HIS A 34 0.24 -3.21 11.39
CA HIS A 34 -0.14 -4.20 12.38
C HIS A 34 -1.47 -4.87 11.98
N GLU A 35 -1.83 -5.95 12.67
CA GLU A 35 -3.14 -6.59 12.53
C GLU A 35 -4.26 -5.60 12.86
N LEU A 36 -5.24 -5.50 11.97
CA LEU A 36 -6.42 -4.68 12.13
C LEU A 36 -7.61 -5.57 12.54
N PRO A 37 -8.32 -5.23 13.62
CA PRO A 37 -9.58 -5.87 13.95
C PRO A 37 -10.57 -5.90 12.77
N LEU A 38 -11.17 -7.07 12.54
CA LEU A 38 -12.19 -7.27 11.51
C LEU A 38 -13.48 -6.51 11.81
N ASN A 39 -14.34 -6.40 10.80
CA ASN A 39 -15.67 -5.79 10.89
C ASN A 39 -15.64 -4.34 11.42
N THR A 40 -14.53 -3.65 11.19
CA THR A 40 -14.30 -2.25 11.58
C THR A 40 -13.85 -1.48 10.35
N TRP A 41 -14.40 -0.28 10.16
CA TRP A 41 -13.90 0.63 9.12
C TRP A 41 -12.57 1.24 9.57
N TRP A 42 -11.57 1.11 8.70
CA TRP A 42 -10.26 1.72 8.88
C TRP A 42 -10.01 2.68 7.74
N HIS A 43 -9.49 3.87 8.06
CA HIS A 43 -8.98 4.77 7.05
C HIS A 43 -7.52 4.40 6.75
N ALA A 44 -7.25 4.00 5.51
CA ALA A 44 -5.91 3.70 5.03
C ALA A 44 -5.42 4.80 4.07
N ALA A 45 -4.19 5.26 4.26
CA ALA A 45 -3.52 6.12 3.27
C ALA A 45 -2.08 5.63 3.05
N VAL A 46 -1.64 5.69 1.80
CA VAL A 46 -0.24 5.49 1.42
C VAL A 46 0.22 6.75 0.71
N VAL A 47 1.24 7.39 1.24
CA VAL A 47 1.77 8.66 0.72
C VAL A 47 3.22 8.44 0.32
N ASN A 48 3.52 8.67 -0.96
CA ASN A 48 4.88 8.76 -1.46
C ASN A 48 5.24 10.24 -1.64
N ASP A 49 6.28 10.72 -0.95
CA ASP A 49 6.73 12.12 -1.02
C ASP A 49 7.76 12.39 -2.13
N GLY A 50 7.94 11.43 -3.04
CA GLY A 50 8.98 11.43 -4.07
C GLY A 50 10.29 10.80 -3.61
N ARG A 51 10.44 10.50 -2.31
CA ARG A 51 11.62 9.84 -1.75
C ARG A 51 11.32 8.65 -0.84
N HIS A 52 10.24 8.70 -0.05
CA HIS A 52 9.83 7.61 0.84
C HIS A 52 8.33 7.38 0.73
N THR A 53 7.93 6.13 0.97
CA THR A 53 6.53 5.73 1.07
C THR A 53 6.15 5.52 2.53
N THR A 54 5.15 6.26 3.00
CA THR A 54 4.61 6.13 4.35
C THR A 54 3.16 5.65 4.29
N MET A 55 2.88 4.53 4.95
CA MET A 55 1.54 4.01 5.19
C MET A 55 1.00 4.59 6.52
N TYR A 56 -0.27 4.95 6.50
CA TYR A 56 -1.03 5.47 7.62
C TYR A 56 -2.30 4.64 7.84
N VAL A 57 -2.64 4.43 9.11
CA VAL A 57 -3.91 3.87 9.56
C VAL A 57 -4.58 4.87 10.50
N ASN A 58 -5.80 5.28 10.18
CA ASN A 58 -6.54 6.32 10.91
C ASN A 58 -5.72 7.61 11.14
N GLY A 59 -4.93 8.00 10.13
CA GLY A 59 -4.07 9.20 10.17
C GLY A 59 -2.75 9.02 10.92
N CYS A 60 -2.53 7.90 11.60
CA CYS A 60 -1.29 7.60 12.31
C CYS A 60 -0.31 6.82 11.41
N PRO A 61 0.97 7.22 11.32
CA PRO A 61 1.95 6.47 10.56
C PRO A 61 2.16 5.09 11.18
N VAL A 62 2.18 4.07 10.34
CA VAL A 62 2.48 2.70 10.74
C VAL A 62 3.94 2.59 11.23
N ALA A 63 4.14 1.88 12.34
CA ALA A 63 5.46 1.78 12.98
C ALA A 63 6.53 1.08 12.12
N ARG A 64 6.11 0.20 11.20
CA ARG A 64 6.97 -0.61 10.33
C ARG A 64 7.12 -0.06 8.92
N ASN A 65 6.91 1.25 8.72
CA ASN A 65 7.25 1.87 7.43
C ASN A 65 8.76 1.67 7.14
N PRO A 66 9.14 1.25 5.93
CA PRO A 66 10.53 1.04 5.57
C PRO A 66 11.25 2.39 5.52
N SER A 67 12.52 2.40 5.93
CA SER A 67 13.41 3.53 5.75
C SER A 67 14.06 3.57 4.37
N THR A 68 13.84 2.54 3.55
CA THR A 68 14.39 2.43 2.19
C THR A 68 13.79 3.54 1.32
N PRO A 69 14.62 4.34 0.63
CA PRO A 69 14.12 5.30 -0.34
C PRO A 69 13.33 4.63 -1.46
N ALA A 70 12.13 5.12 -1.71
CA ALA A 70 11.24 4.69 -2.77
C ALA A 70 10.87 5.90 -3.64
N ASN A 71 11.72 6.22 -4.62
CA ASN A 71 11.50 7.32 -5.54
C ASN A 71 10.46 6.93 -6.61
N GLY A 72 9.28 7.53 -6.54
CA GLY A 72 8.19 7.25 -7.46
C GLY A 72 7.60 5.85 -7.29
N LEU A 73 6.64 5.52 -8.15
CA LEU A 73 5.91 4.25 -8.14
C LEU A 73 5.82 3.72 -9.58
N THR A 74 6.22 2.47 -9.85
CA THR A 74 6.03 1.81 -11.15
C THR A 74 5.42 0.42 -11.01
N THR A 75 4.62 -0.01 -11.98
CA THR A 75 3.90 -1.30 -11.97
C THR A 75 4.54 -2.38 -12.85
N LEU A 76 5.76 -2.15 -13.38
CA LEU A 76 6.42 -2.99 -14.41
C LEU A 76 5.50 -3.44 -15.55
N GLY A 77 4.48 -2.63 -15.89
CA GLY A 77 3.51 -2.95 -16.94
C GLY A 77 2.43 -3.97 -16.54
N LEU A 78 2.37 -4.35 -15.26
CA LEU A 78 1.31 -5.16 -14.69
C LEU A 78 0.17 -4.27 -14.14
N PRO A 79 -1.06 -4.81 -14.01
CA PRO A 79 -2.16 -4.10 -13.36
C PRO A 79 -1.83 -3.78 -11.91
N TRP A 80 -2.12 -2.55 -11.47
CA TRP A 80 -2.16 -2.23 -10.05
C TRP A 80 -3.45 -2.78 -9.45
N LEU A 81 -3.35 -3.45 -8.30
CA LEU A 81 -4.47 -4.07 -7.62
C LEU A 81 -4.75 -3.37 -6.29
N LEU A 82 -6.03 -3.15 -6.02
CA LEU A 82 -6.56 -2.71 -4.74
C LEU A 82 -7.43 -3.82 -4.16
N GLY A 83 -7.12 -4.27 -2.94
CA GLY A 83 -7.83 -5.38 -2.31
C GLY A 83 -7.49 -6.74 -2.91
N GLY A 84 -6.31 -6.85 -3.53
CA GLY A 84 -5.83 -8.09 -4.13
C GLY A 84 -4.31 -8.07 -4.28
N TYR A 85 -3.74 -9.26 -4.24
CA TYR A 85 -2.31 -9.52 -4.40
C TYR A 85 -2.12 -10.47 -5.58
N GLU A 86 -1.15 -10.15 -6.43
CA GLU A 86 -0.80 -10.94 -7.60
C GLU A 86 0.64 -11.43 -7.46
N TYR A 87 0.83 -12.71 -7.74
CA TYR A 87 2.13 -13.36 -7.78
C TYR A 87 2.25 -14.27 -9.02
N GLY A 88 3.24 -14.00 -9.88
CA GLY A 88 3.53 -14.84 -11.06
C GLY A 88 2.48 -14.80 -12.17
N GLY A 89 1.85 -13.65 -12.41
CA GLY A 89 0.72 -13.43 -13.31
C GLY A 89 -0.62 -13.96 -12.80
N LYS A 90 -0.73 -14.32 -11.51
CA LYS A 90 -1.92 -14.93 -10.92
C LYS A 90 -2.32 -14.22 -9.64
N ILE A 91 -3.62 -13.93 -9.51
CA ILE A 91 -4.18 -13.43 -8.25
C ILE A 91 -4.04 -14.54 -7.21
N ASP A 92 -3.29 -14.26 -6.15
CA ASP A 92 -2.94 -15.21 -5.09
C ASP A 92 -3.79 -14.95 -3.84
N GLN A 93 -3.97 -13.68 -3.45
CA GLN A 93 -4.82 -13.30 -2.33
C GLN A 93 -5.82 -12.23 -2.74
N ILE A 94 -7.04 -12.32 -2.22
CA ILE A 94 -8.09 -11.33 -2.42
C ILE A 94 -8.67 -10.91 -1.07
N MET A 95 -8.99 -9.62 -0.97
CA MET A 95 -9.70 -9.08 0.16
C MET A 95 -11.15 -9.58 0.15
N TYR A 96 -11.58 -10.13 1.28
CA TYR A 96 -12.99 -10.38 1.56
C TYR A 96 -13.50 -9.30 2.52
N GLY A 97 -14.11 -8.25 1.98
CA GLY A 97 -14.58 -7.11 2.77
C GLY A 97 -15.14 -5.98 1.92
N TRP A 98 -15.20 -4.79 2.52
CA TRP A 98 -15.72 -3.59 1.88
C TRP A 98 -14.60 -2.56 1.68
N ILE A 99 -14.60 -1.93 0.51
CA ILE A 99 -13.76 -0.78 0.19
C ILE A 99 -14.71 0.36 -0.18
N GLY A 100 -14.49 1.54 0.39
CA GLY A 100 -15.28 2.73 0.14
C GLY A 100 -14.37 3.94 -0.14
N ASP A 101 -14.90 4.91 -0.89
CA ASP A 101 -14.31 6.23 -1.13
C ASP A 101 -12.83 6.23 -1.52
N VAL A 102 -12.51 5.49 -2.59
CA VAL A 102 -11.14 5.42 -3.12
C VAL A 102 -10.77 6.72 -3.82
N ARG A 103 -9.65 7.30 -3.42
CA ARG A 103 -9.06 8.48 -4.04
C ARG A 103 -7.59 8.22 -4.39
N VAL A 104 -7.21 8.57 -5.60
CA VAL A 104 -5.82 8.62 -6.06
C VAL A 104 -5.51 10.05 -6.49
N VAL A 105 -4.34 10.56 -6.11
CA VAL A 105 -3.89 11.92 -6.42
C VAL A 105 -2.46 11.88 -6.97
N ASP A 106 -2.07 12.95 -7.67
CA ASP A 106 -0.77 13.10 -8.34
C ASP A 106 0.31 13.73 -7.44
N ARG A 107 0.02 13.92 -6.15
CA ARG A 107 0.91 14.58 -5.19
C ARG A 107 0.79 13.98 -3.80
N ALA A 108 1.83 14.15 -2.99
CA ALA A 108 1.77 13.86 -1.57
C ALA A 108 0.73 14.74 -0.87
N LEU A 109 -0.12 14.13 -0.04
CA LEU A 109 -1.08 14.81 0.81
C LEU A 109 -0.60 14.79 2.27
N PRO A 110 -0.66 15.92 3.01
CA PRO A 110 -0.51 15.89 4.45
C PRO A 110 -1.69 15.17 5.11
N VAL A 111 -1.51 14.74 6.36
CA VAL A 111 -2.53 13.97 7.11
C VAL A 111 -3.90 14.66 7.13
N GLY A 112 -3.95 15.98 7.36
CA GLY A 112 -5.21 16.71 7.38
C GLY A 112 -6.00 16.63 6.05
N ASP A 113 -5.31 16.61 4.91
CA ASP A 113 -5.93 16.66 3.59
C ASP A 113 -6.51 15.30 3.17
N PHE A 114 -5.89 14.19 3.57
CA PHE A 114 -6.42 12.86 3.26
C PHE A 114 -7.43 12.37 4.30
N MET A 115 -7.43 12.94 5.51
CA MET A 115 -8.43 12.65 6.54
C MET A 115 -9.71 13.47 6.39
N SER A 116 -9.71 14.49 5.54
CA SER A 116 -10.89 15.28 5.20
C SER A 116 -11.52 14.75 3.90
N SER A 117 -12.82 14.45 3.98
CA SER A 117 -13.65 13.99 2.86
C SER A 117 -14.02 15.15 1.93
#